data_AF-A0A953SWD6-F1
#
_entry.id   AF-A0A953SWD6-F1
#
_cell.length_a   1.000
_cell.length_b   1.000
_cell.length_c   1.000
_cell.angle_alpha   90.00
_cell.angle_beta   90.00
_cell.angle_gamma   90.00
#
_symmetry.space_group_name_H-M   'P 1'
#
loop_
_entity.id
_entity.type
_entity.pdbx_description
1 polymer ?
#
loop_
_entity_poly.entity_id
_entity_poly.type
_entity_poly.pdbx_seq_one_letter_code
_entity_poly.pdbx_strand_id
1 'polypeptide(L)' 'MNKRRIIGYVLWLLAFLIPFQPALLSTEDVSNVTGLINFIVLVVLAFTGYILIDGADASEKTKAEHGH' A
#
# COMPACT_ATOMS: atom_id res chain seq x y z
N MET A 1 13.80 3.38 -13.23
CA MET A 1 12.85 3.27 -12.10
C MET A 1 12.85 1.84 -11.60
N ASN A 2 13.16 1.62 -10.32
CA ASN A 2 13.33 0.28 -9.74
C ASN A 2 11.98 -0.48 -9.75
N LYS A 3 11.95 -1.76 -10.17
CA LYS A 3 10.70 -2.53 -10.35
C LYS A 3 9.86 -2.59 -9.08
N ARG A 4 10.52 -2.66 -7.91
CA ARG A 4 9.88 -2.65 -6.58
C ARG A 4 9.12 -1.36 -6.30
N ARG A 5 9.66 -0.23 -6.78
CA ARG A 5 9.07 1.10 -6.60
C ARG A 5 7.81 1.28 -7.44
N ILE A 6 7.79 0.76 -8.67
CA ILE A 6 6.59 0.70 -9.52
C ILE A 6 5.51 -0.16 -8.85
N ILE A 7 5.89 -1.33 -8.34
CA ILE A 7 4.97 -2.23 -7.64
C ILE A 7 4.38 -1.54 -6.39
N GLY A 8 5.20 -0.83 -5.61
CA GLY A 8 4.75 -0.04 -4.46
C GLY A 8 3.71 1.03 -4.82
N TYR A 9 3.94 1.80 -5.89
CA TYR A 9 2.97 2.81 -6.35
C TYR A 9 1.67 2.21 -6.88
N VAL A 10 1.74 1.08 -7.61
CA VAL A 10 0.54 0.37 -8.07
C VAL A 10 -0.26 -0.19 -6.90
N LEU A 11 0.42 -0.75 -5.89
CA LEU A 11 -0.21 -1.19 -4.64
C LEU A 11 -0.91 -0.05 -3.90
N TRP A 12 -0.30 1.13 -3.87
CA TRP A 12 -0.92 2.33 -3.31
C TRP A 12 -2.18 2.71 -4.07
N LEU A 13 -2.14 2.78 -5.41
CA LEU A 13 -3.32 3.07 -6.22
C LEU A 13 -4.45 2.06 -5.96
N LEU A 14 -4.15 0.77 -5.88
CA LEU A 14 -5.13 -0.27 -5.59
C LEU A 14 -5.70 -0.17 -4.16
N ALA A 15 -4.88 0.23 -3.18
CA ALA A 15 -5.31 0.49 -1.81
C ALA A 15 -6.35 1.61 -1.71
N PHE A 16 -6.25 2.61 -2.59
CA PHE A 16 -7.21 3.72 -2.65
C PHE A 16 -8.40 3.46 -3.58
N LEU A 17 -8.29 2.54 -4.55
CA LEU A 17 -9.36 2.25 -5.51
C LEU A 17 -10.32 1.16 -5.03
N ILE A 18 -9.82 0.11 -4.38
CA ILE A 18 -10.63 -1.10 -4.09
C ILE A 18 -11.45 -0.94 -2.79
N PRO A 19 -10.84 -0.67 -1.62
CA PRO A 19 -11.58 -0.61 -0.37
C PRO A 19 -12.23 0.75 -0.07
N PHE A 20 -11.88 1.83 -0.77
CA PHE A 20 -12.27 3.20 -0.38
C PHE A 20 -13.79 3.42 -0.34
N GLN A 21 -14.53 2.89 -1.31
CA GLN A 21 -16.00 2.95 -1.35
C GLN A 21 -16.64 2.21 -0.16
N PRO A 22 -16.44 0.89 0.01
CA PRO A 22 -17.10 0.16 1.09
C PRO A 22 -16.54 0.46 2.50
N ALA A 23 -15.28 0.93 2.63
CA ALA A 23 -14.70 1.30 3.92
C ALA A 23 -15.17 2.66 4.45
N LEU A 24 -15.45 3.63 3.58
CA LEU A 24 -15.75 5.01 3.99
C LEU A 24 -17.16 5.50 3.60
N LEU A 25 -17.78 4.97 2.55
CA LEU A 25 -19.03 5.50 1.99
C LEU A 25 -20.26 4.63 2.26
N SER A 26 -20.11 3.31 2.39
CA SER A 26 -21.25 2.40 2.66
C SER A 26 -21.26 1.96 4.12
N THR A 27 -21.73 2.82 5.02
CA THR A 27 -21.91 2.52 6.46
C THR A 27 -23.38 2.43 6.85
N GLU A 28 -24.20 1.83 5.99
CA GLU A 28 -25.66 1.77 6.19
C GLU A 28 -26.05 0.82 7.34
N ASP A 29 -25.17 -0.12 7.72
CA ASP A 29 -25.40 -1.07 8.81
C ASP A 29 -24.51 -0.82 10.03
N VAL A 30 -25.11 -0.93 11.23
CA VAL A 30 -24.42 -0.81 12.55
C VAL A 30 -23.36 -1.90 12.73
N SER A 31 -23.48 -3.02 12.00
CA SER A 31 -22.52 -4.12 11.93
C SER A 31 -21.87 -4.20 10.54
N ASN A 32 -21.24 -3.11 10.09
CA ASN A 32 -20.54 -3.07 8.81
C ASN A 32 -19.18 -3.81 8.85
N VAL A 33 -19.24 -5.13 9.00
CA VAL A 33 -18.06 -6.01 8.97
C VAL A 33 -17.33 -5.91 7.62
N THR A 34 -18.07 -5.72 6.53
CA THR A 34 -17.52 -5.50 5.19
C THR A 34 -16.67 -4.22 5.14
N GLY A 35 -17.16 -3.12 5.71
CA GLY A 35 -16.40 -1.87 5.82
C GLY A 35 -15.16 -2.02 6.69
N LEU A 36 -15.26 -2.75 7.81
CA LEU A 36 -14.12 -3.04 8.68
C LEU A 36 -13.04 -3.87 7.96
N ILE A 37 -13.41 -4.93 7.25
CA ILE A 37 -12.48 -5.75 6.46
C ILE A 37 -11.80 -4.89 5.40
N ASN A 38 -12.57 -4.07 4.67
CA ASN A 38 -12.02 -3.18 3.65
C ASN A 38 -11.08 -2.12 4.24
N PHE A 39 -11.39 -1.59 5.42
CA PHE A 39 -10.50 -0.67 6.14
C PHE A 39 -9.18 -1.35 6.53
N ILE A 40 -9.23 -2.58 7.07
CA ILE A 40 -8.03 -3.36 7.40
C ILE A 40 -7.20 -3.63 6.14
N VAL A 41 -7.84 -4.02 5.03
CA VAL A 41 -7.18 -4.23 3.74
C VAL A 41 -6.50 -2.95 3.24
N LEU A 42 -7.16 -1.79 3.37
CA LEU A 42 -6.56 -0.49 3.04
C LEU A 42 -5.29 -0.24 3.85
N VAL A 43 -5.33 -0.45 5.17
CA VAL A 43 -4.17 -0.27 6.06
C VAL A 43 -3.03 -1.21 5.67
N VAL A 44 -3.32 -2.50 5.46
CA VAL A 44 -2.30 -3.49 5.06
C VAL A 44 -1.67 -3.12 3.72
N LEU A 45 -2.46 -2.74 2.71
CA LEU A 45 -1.94 -2.37 1.40
C LEU A 45 -1.13 -1.07 1.46
N ALA A 46 -1.55 -0.09 2.26
CA ALA A 46 -0.82 1.17 2.46
C ALA A 46 0.55 0.95 3.11
N PHE A 47 0.61 0.16 4.20
CA PHE A 47 1.86 -0.19 4.87
C PHE A 47 2.75 -1.07 3.99
N THR A 48 2.18 -2.04 3.28
CA THR A 48 2.92 -2.88 2.34
C THR A 48 3.55 -2.03 1.23
N GLY A 49 2.80 -1.09 0.65
CA GLY A 49 3.30 -0.14 -0.34
C GLY A 49 4.44 0.73 0.23
N TYR A 50 4.29 1.24 1.44
CA TYR A 50 5.33 2.02 2.14
C TYR A 50 6.63 1.22 2.31
N ILE A 51 6.56 0.00 2.86
CA ILE A 51 7.74 -0.87 3.07
C ILE A 51 8.42 -1.22 1.75
N LEU A 52 7.65 -1.46 0.69
CA LEU A 52 8.20 -1.75 -0.65
C LEU A 52 8.95 -0.56 -1.26
N ILE A 53 8.50 0.67 -0.99
CA ILE A 53 9.16 1.89 -1.45
C ILE A 53 10.42 2.15 -0.61
N ASP A 54 10.30 2.14 0.72
CA ASP A 54 11.43 2.38 1.64
C ASP A 54 12.54 1.32 1.49
N GLY A 55 12.16 0.05 1.38
CA GLY A 55 13.09 -1.04 1.11
C GLY A 55 13.72 -0.98 -0.28
N ALA A 56 13.10 -0.31 -1.26
CA ALA A 56 13.71 -0.06 -2.56
C ALA A 56 14.79 1.04 -2.46
N ASP A 57 14.57 2.07 -1.65
CA ASP A 57 15.53 3.16 -1.42
C ASP A 57 16.77 2.67 -0.64
N ALA A 58 16.57 1.79 0.35
CA ALA A 58 17.67 1.11 1.05
C ALA A 58 18.53 0.26 0.09
N SER A 59 17.88 -0.48 -0.83
CA SER A 59 18.59 -1.30 -1.82
C SER A 59 19.34 -0.47 -2.88
N GLU A 60 18.89 0.75 -3.19
CA GLU A 60 19.58 1.65 -4.12
C GLU A 60 20.84 2.26 -3.47
N LYS A 61 20.78 2.62 -2.18
CA LYS A 61 21.95 3.15 -1.44
C LYS A 61 23.08 2.12 -1.32
N THR A 62 22.78 0.87 -0.99
CA THR A 62 23.81 -0.18 -0.88
C THR A 62 24.50 -0.48 -2.22
N LYS A 63 23.79 -0.38 -3.35
CA LYS A 63 24.40 -0.54 -4.68
C LYS A 63 25.34 0.61 -5.05
N ALA A 64 25.08 1.83 -4.57
CA ALA A 64 25.95 2.97 -4.80
C ALA A 64 27.23 2.91 -3.95
N GLU A 65 27.17 2.35 -2.74
CA GLU A 65 28.34 2.23 -1.85
C GLU A 65 29.31 1.09 -2.22
N HIS A 66 28.85 -0.01 -2.84
CA HIS A 66 29.73 -1.11 -3.30
C HIS A 66 30.33 -0.89 -4.70
N GLY A 67 30.12 0.29 -5.30
CA GLY A 67 30.61 0.64 -6.65
C GLY A 67 31.89 1.48 -6.68
N HIS A 68 32.54 1.70 -5.54
CA HIS A 68 33.80 2.44 -5.41
C HIS A 68 34.99 1.52 -5.13
#